data_AF-S3DHQ5-F1
#
_entry.id   AF-S3DHQ5-F1
#
_cell.length_a   1.000
_cell.length_b   1.000
_cell.length_c   1.000
_cell.angle_alpha   90.00
_cell.angle_beta   90.00
_cell.angle_gamma   90.00
#
_symmetry.space_group_name_H-M   'P 1'
#
loop_
_entity.id
_entity.type
_entity.pdbx_description
1 polymer ?
#
loop_
_entity_poly.entity_id
_entity_poly.type
_entity_poly.pdbx_seq_one_letter_code
_entity_poly.pdbx_strand_id
1 'polypeptide(L)'
;MYLTTSTAILATTIHLVSAGVLIPRDISTDNSCGTTGSGGSPSAFTCPTDLPCCSVNGWCGSTDAYCLASNGCQSGFGTCNTTTTTSDGDSAGSGGECGPGKGNCIASECCSLAGFCGTGPDFCKAPDCQFNFGPACDANAIPAGTNTSSIPRTKIGDVLYGSAGIYDCAVAGDMALTFDDGPYIYTSHILDLLKEYNSSATFFVTGNNNGKGQIDNISLPWPALLQRMNSEGHQIASHTWSHADLCNITSTERKNEMFKSEMAIRNVIGSIPTYMRPPYSSCTAECGCEADMEELGYHITYFDLDTSDYLNDSPTLISNSKTIFDAALAGKSSATDDFLVIGHDIHNQTSEVLVEYMLQGMQREGYRGVTVGECLGDARANWYRVDGEVVLGSEGS
;
A
#
# COMPACT_ATOMS: atom_id res chain seq x y z
N MET A 1 3.68 24.46 88.78
CA MET A 1 3.62 23.03 89.18
C MET A 1 3.35 22.24 87.90
N TYR A 2 4.19 21.24 87.62
CA TYR A 2 4.17 20.24 86.53
C TYR A 2 4.51 20.64 85.07
N LEU A 3 5.72 20.21 84.67
CA LEU A 3 6.02 19.61 83.37
C LEU A 3 5.37 18.21 83.28
N THR A 4 4.95 17.75 82.08
CA THR A 4 5.57 16.65 81.28
C THR A 4 4.63 16.03 80.21
N THR A 5 5.22 15.77 79.02
CA THR A 5 5.09 14.62 78.07
C THR A 5 3.90 14.43 77.08
N SER A 6 4.30 14.37 75.79
CA SER A 6 3.91 13.49 74.64
C SER A 6 2.99 12.27 74.96
N THR A 7 2.08 11.75 74.11
CA THR A 7 2.22 11.30 72.70
C THR A 7 0.84 10.95 72.07
N ALA A 8 0.76 11.06 70.73
CA ALA A 8 -0.16 10.59 69.67
C ALA A 8 -1.44 9.74 69.90
N ILE A 9 -2.50 10.06 69.13
CA ILE A 9 -3.46 9.10 68.52
C ILE A 9 -3.78 9.55 67.08
N LEU A 10 -3.62 8.63 66.11
CA LEU A 10 -4.02 8.74 64.70
C LEU A 10 -5.55 8.80 64.57
N ALA A 11 -6.06 9.66 63.69
CA ALA A 11 -7.38 9.49 63.08
C ALA A 11 -7.32 9.85 61.60
N THR A 12 -7.62 8.84 60.80
CA THR A 12 -7.57 8.74 59.34
C THR A 12 -8.58 9.70 58.69
N THR A 13 -8.12 10.57 57.79
CA THR A 13 -8.98 11.39 56.94
C THR A 13 -9.57 10.53 55.83
N ILE A 14 -10.88 10.29 55.90
CA ILE A 14 -11.67 9.69 54.81
C ILE A 14 -11.80 10.76 53.71
N HIS A 15 -11.18 10.54 52.55
CA HIS A 15 -11.52 11.27 51.33
C HIS A 15 -12.83 10.71 50.78
N LEU A 16 -13.89 11.52 50.84
CA LEU A 16 -15.10 11.28 50.06
C LEU A 16 -14.75 11.47 48.57
N VAL A 17 -14.86 10.38 47.81
CA VAL A 17 -14.84 10.42 46.35
C VAL A 17 -16.16 11.04 45.89
N SER A 18 -16.08 12.23 45.28
CA SER A 18 -17.21 12.85 44.61
C SER A 18 -17.64 11.97 43.43
N ALA A 19 -18.89 11.53 43.42
CA ALA A 19 -19.51 10.93 42.24
C ALA A 19 -19.45 11.96 41.10
N GLY A 20 -18.75 11.62 40.01
CA GLY A 20 -18.63 12.46 38.83
C GLY A 20 -19.97 12.61 38.12
N VAL A 21 -20.34 13.86 37.83
CA VAL A 21 -21.43 14.21 36.94
C VAL A 21 -21.03 13.81 35.51
N LEU A 22 -21.82 12.97 34.85
CA LEU A 22 -21.64 12.60 33.44
C LEU A 22 -21.99 13.81 32.56
N ILE A 23 -20.98 14.48 31.99
CA ILE A 23 -21.17 15.48 30.93
C ILE A 23 -21.50 14.72 29.64
N PRO A 24 -22.59 15.05 28.92
CA PRO A 24 -22.87 14.49 27.59
C PRO A 24 -21.70 14.79 26.65
N ARG A 25 -21.15 13.77 26.00
CA ARG A 25 -20.07 13.94 25.01
C ARG A 25 -20.68 14.27 23.66
N ASP A 26 -20.02 15.15 22.90
CA ASP A 26 -20.45 15.51 21.55
C ASP A 26 -20.25 14.33 20.57
N ILE A 27 -21.13 14.22 19.57
CA ILE A 27 -21.06 13.20 18.52
C ILE A 27 -20.06 13.64 17.46
N SER A 28 -19.17 12.72 17.07
CA SER A 28 -18.15 12.94 16.06
C SER A 28 -18.73 13.27 14.69
N THR A 29 -18.13 14.24 13.99
CA THR A 29 -18.48 14.61 12.60
C THR A 29 -17.46 14.10 11.58
N ASP A 30 -16.32 13.59 12.03
CA ASP A 30 -15.21 13.09 11.21
C ASP A 30 -14.89 11.61 11.50
N ASN A 31 -15.78 10.94 12.24
CA ASN A 31 -15.64 9.55 12.71
C ASN A 31 -14.46 9.31 13.66
N SER A 32 -13.79 10.33 14.19
CA SER A 32 -12.84 10.17 15.28
C SER A 32 -13.55 10.02 16.63
N CYS A 33 -12.99 9.23 17.55
CA CYS A 33 -13.56 8.99 18.88
C CYS A 33 -12.47 8.63 19.91
N GLY A 34 -12.85 8.59 21.18
CA GLY A 34 -11.96 8.01 22.20
C GLY A 34 -10.99 8.98 22.85
N THR A 35 -10.18 8.44 23.77
CA THR A 35 -9.05 9.17 24.38
C THR A 35 -7.80 9.20 23.51
N THR A 36 -7.74 8.34 22.49
CA THR A 36 -6.61 8.25 21.56
C THR A 36 -6.83 9.12 20.32
N GLY A 37 -8.08 9.24 19.85
CA GLY A 37 -8.48 9.91 18.60
C GLY A 37 -7.71 9.49 17.35
N SER A 38 -8.04 10.07 16.20
CA SER A 38 -7.34 9.80 14.94
C SER A 38 -5.90 10.32 15.00
N GLY A 39 -4.92 9.42 14.86
CA GLY A 39 -3.49 9.81 14.85
C GLY A 39 -2.90 10.13 16.23
N GLY A 40 -3.52 9.72 17.33
CA GLY A 40 -2.96 9.84 18.69
C GLY A 40 -3.28 11.14 19.43
N SER A 41 -4.13 12.00 18.87
CA SER A 41 -4.66 13.19 19.56
C SER A 41 -6.02 12.88 20.20
N PRO A 42 -6.20 13.08 21.53
CA PRO A 42 -7.47 12.77 22.21
C PRO A 42 -8.64 13.56 21.63
N SER A 43 -9.62 12.89 21.00
CA SER A 43 -10.76 13.55 20.37
C SER A 43 -11.96 13.70 21.31
N ALA A 44 -12.03 12.94 22.40
CA ALA A 44 -13.08 12.98 23.43
C ALA A 44 -14.54 12.79 22.96
N PHE A 45 -14.77 12.68 21.64
CA PHE A 45 -16.06 12.51 20.97
C PHE A 45 -16.61 11.08 21.06
N THR A 46 -17.93 10.97 21.01
CA THR A 46 -18.65 9.69 20.86
C THR A 46 -19.03 9.41 19.42
N CYS A 47 -19.18 8.13 19.08
CA CYS A 47 -19.54 7.74 17.73
C CYS A 47 -21.01 7.98 17.35
N PRO A 48 -21.29 8.26 16.06
CA PRO A 48 -22.65 8.40 15.56
C PRO A 48 -23.36 7.05 15.52
N THR A 49 -24.69 7.07 15.41
CA THR A 49 -25.54 5.87 15.57
C THR A 49 -25.37 4.83 14.45
N ASP A 50 -24.93 5.26 13.27
CA ASP A 50 -24.63 4.42 12.11
C ASP A 50 -23.26 3.73 12.19
N LEU A 51 -22.34 4.25 13.01
CA LEU A 51 -21.02 3.68 13.28
C LEU A 51 -20.78 3.56 14.79
N PRO A 52 -21.57 2.75 15.51
CA PRO A 52 -21.79 2.91 16.94
C PRO A 52 -20.58 2.62 17.83
N CYS A 53 -19.50 2.03 17.30
CA CYS A 53 -18.39 1.49 18.08
C CYS A 53 -17.11 2.30 17.92
N CYS A 54 -16.43 2.56 19.03
CA CYS A 54 -15.15 3.28 19.02
C CYS A 54 -13.98 2.30 19.16
N SER A 55 -13.18 2.13 18.11
CA SER A 55 -12.03 1.21 18.12
C SER A 55 -10.90 1.67 19.06
N VAL A 56 -9.95 0.78 19.37
CA VAL A 56 -8.75 1.13 20.16
C VAL A 56 -7.92 2.26 19.52
N ASN A 57 -8.02 2.39 18.20
CA ASN A 57 -7.32 3.39 17.40
C ASN A 57 -8.08 4.71 17.27
N GLY A 58 -9.21 4.86 17.98
CA GLY A 58 -9.96 6.11 18.04
C GLY A 58 -10.80 6.42 16.81
N TRP A 59 -11.36 5.38 16.17
CA TRP A 59 -12.26 5.51 15.03
C TRP A 59 -13.63 4.89 15.26
N CYS A 60 -14.66 5.50 14.70
CA CYS A 60 -16.02 5.01 14.70
C CYS A 60 -16.23 3.98 13.59
N GLY A 61 -16.87 2.87 13.93
CA GLY A 61 -17.23 1.82 13.00
C GLY A 61 -18.33 0.92 13.53
N SER A 62 -18.75 -0.06 12.72
CA SER A 62 -19.85 -0.97 13.03
C SER A 62 -19.47 -2.46 12.95
N THR A 63 -18.20 -2.78 12.63
CA THR A 63 -17.70 -4.16 12.54
C THR A 63 -17.00 -4.60 13.82
N ASP A 64 -16.73 -5.90 13.96
CA ASP A 64 -16.05 -6.49 15.12
C ASP A 64 -14.66 -5.89 15.40
N ALA A 65 -13.96 -5.40 14.38
CA ALA A 65 -12.69 -4.68 14.53
C ALA A 65 -12.84 -3.39 15.38
N TYR A 66 -14.04 -2.78 15.35
CA TYR A 66 -14.36 -1.56 16.10
C TYR A 66 -15.15 -1.87 17.37
N CYS A 67 -16.00 -2.89 17.32
CA CYS A 67 -16.99 -3.17 18.36
C CYS A 67 -16.52 -4.14 19.44
N LEU A 68 -15.59 -5.05 19.16
CA LEU A 68 -15.20 -6.06 20.15
C LEU A 68 -14.35 -5.44 21.27
N ALA A 69 -14.77 -5.69 22.53
CA ALA A 69 -13.99 -5.30 23.70
C ALA A 69 -12.57 -5.92 23.69
N SER A 70 -12.42 -7.14 23.14
CA SER A 70 -11.11 -7.80 22.98
C SER A 70 -10.18 -7.10 21.99
N ASN A 71 -10.73 -6.35 21.03
CA ASN A 71 -9.97 -5.54 20.08
C ASN A 71 -9.72 -4.12 20.60
N GLY A 72 -9.96 -3.89 21.90
CA GLY A 72 -9.72 -2.61 22.57
C GLY A 72 -10.80 -1.55 22.28
N CYS A 73 -12.03 -1.96 21.97
CA CYS A 73 -13.15 -1.04 21.86
C CYS A 73 -13.29 -0.17 23.12
N GLN A 74 -13.41 1.15 22.93
CA GLN A 74 -13.44 2.16 23.98
C GLN A 74 -14.89 2.42 24.41
N SER A 75 -15.36 1.69 25.42
CA SER A 75 -16.77 1.72 25.88
C SER A 75 -17.24 3.06 26.46
N GLY A 76 -16.32 3.98 26.76
CA GLY A 76 -16.63 5.35 27.15
C GLY A 76 -16.98 6.29 25.99
N PHE A 77 -16.80 5.83 24.74
CA PHE A 77 -16.91 6.64 23.52
C PHE A 77 -17.69 5.95 22.38
N GLY A 78 -18.12 4.71 22.60
CA GLY A 78 -18.97 3.95 21.69
C GLY A 78 -19.56 2.72 22.37
N THR A 79 -20.41 2.00 21.65
CA THR A 79 -21.04 0.76 22.13
C THR A 79 -20.09 -0.41 21.87
N CYS A 80 -19.52 -0.99 22.93
CA CYS A 80 -18.66 -2.16 22.81
C CYS A 80 -19.42 -3.43 23.10
N ASN A 81 -19.20 -4.44 22.26
CA ASN A 81 -19.74 -5.75 22.48
C ASN A 81 -18.93 -6.48 23.56
N THR A 82 -19.60 -6.82 24.67
CA THR A 82 -19.03 -7.58 25.79
C THR A 82 -19.28 -9.07 25.68
N THR A 83 -20.00 -9.54 24.66
CA THR A 83 -20.01 -10.98 24.40
C THR A 83 -18.61 -11.36 23.96
N THR A 84 -17.90 -12.06 24.84
CA THR A 84 -17.21 -13.28 24.43
C THR A 84 -18.26 -14.15 23.74
N THR A 85 -18.53 -13.88 22.48
CA THR A 85 -18.97 -14.96 21.60
C THR A 85 -17.78 -15.90 21.59
N THR A 86 -17.86 -16.91 22.45
CA THR A 86 -17.51 -18.26 22.04
C THR A 86 -18.42 -18.61 20.85
N SER A 87 -18.18 -17.95 19.72
CA SER A 87 -17.92 -18.68 18.50
C SER A 87 -16.49 -19.19 18.72
N ASP A 88 -16.21 -20.46 19.01
CA ASP A 88 -16.68 -21.65 18.29
C ASP A 88 -17.05 -21.34 16.83
N GLY A 89 -16.27 -20.44 16.24
CA GLY A 89 -15.99 -20.29 14.83
C GLY A 89 -14.48 -20.46 14.73
N ASP A 90 -14.03 -21.66 15.09
CA ASP A 90 -12.70 -22.24 14.93
C ASP A 90 -11.58 -21.21 14.69
N SER A 91 -11.13 -20.53 15.76
CA SER A 91 -9.71 -20.17 15.77
C SER A 91 -8.98 -21.48 15.80
N ALA A 92 -8.46 -21.91 14.65
CA ALA A 92 -7.67 -23.11 14.58
C ALA A 92 -6.56 -22.95 15.62
N GLY A 93 -6.50 -23.87 16.60
CA GLY A 93 -5.36 -23.92 17.52
C GLY A 93 -4.07 -23.95 16.70
N SER A 94 -2.96 -23.44 17.26
CA SER A 94 -1.69 -23.31 16.53
C SER A 94 -1.41 -24.50 15.60
N GLY A 95 -1.25 -24.22 14.30
CA GLY A 95 -1.09 -25.23 13.26
C GLY A 95 -2.39 -25.83 12.69
N GLY A 96 -3.56 -25.28 13.00
CA GLY A 96 -4.85 -25.72 12.48
C GLY A 96 -5.19 -25.17 11.08
N GLU A 97 -6.32 -25.59 10.53
CA GLU A 97 -6.77 -25.12 9.21
C GLU A 97 -7.42 -23.73 9.27
N CYS A 98 -7.24 -22.93 8.24
CA CYS A 98 -7.80 -21.59 8.11
C CYS A 98 -8.27 -21.31 6.68
N GLY A 99 -9.03 -20.24 6.51
CA GLY A 99 -9.55 -19.82 5.21
C GLY A 99 -11.07 -19.86 5.14
N PRO A 100 -11.64 -19.63 3.94
CA PRO A 100 -13.09 -19.59 3.73
C PRO A 100 -13.77 -20.87 4.22
N GLY A 101 -14.72 -20.71 5.13
CA GLY A 101 -15.46 -21.84 5.73
C GLY A 101 -14.68 -22.69 6.73
N LYS A 102 -13.43 -22.34 7.04
CA LYS A 102 -12.55 -23.06 8.00
C LYS A 102 -12.23 -22.27 9.26
N GLY A 103 -12.30 -20.94 9.20
CA GLY A 103 -12.03 -20.06 10.33
C GLY A 103 -10.71 -19.30 10.19
N ASN A 104 -10.29 -18.69 11.30
CA ASN A 104 -9.16 -17.76 11.34
C ASN A 104 -7.99 -18.35 12.16
N CYS A 105 -6.78 -17.91 11.89
CA CYS A 105 -5.64 -18.17 12.75
C CYS A 105 -5.68 -17.29 14.01
N ILE A 106 -4.89 -17.69 15.01
CA ILE A 106 -4.65 -16.86 16.18
C ILE A 106 -3.92 -15.57 15.81
N ALA A 107 -3.97 -14.55 16.68
CA ALA A 107 -3.46 -13.21 16.38
C ALA A 107 -1.98 -13.14 15.95
N SER A 108 -1.15 -14.09 16.38
CA SER A 108 0.28 -14.16 16.05
C SER A 108 0.60 -15.03 14.84
N GLU A 109 -0.41 -15.58 14.17
CA GLU A 109 -0.25 -16.52 13.05
C GLU A 109 -0.86 -15.98 11.76
N CYS A 110 -0.33 -16.52 10.67
CA CYS A 110 -0.65 -16.22 9.30
C CYS A 110 -1.42 -17.40 8.70
N CYS A 111 -2.35 -17.11 7.79
CA CYS A 111 -3.06 -18.14 7.06
C CYS A 111 -2.41 -18.32 5.69
N SER A 112 -1.67 -19.42 5.52
CA SER A 112 -1.02 -19.74 4.24
C SER A 112 -2.02 -19.92 3.10
N LEU A 113 -1.55 -19.83 1.85
CA LEU A 113 -2.34 -20.15 0.66
C LEU A 113 -2.95 -21.57 0.73
N ALA A 114 -2.25 -22.52 1.35
CA ALA A 114 -2.72 -23.89 1.54
C ALA A 114 -3.85 -24.02 2.60
N GLY A 115 -4.19 -22.95 3.30
CA GLY A 115 -5.24 -22.95 4.31
C GLY A 115 -4.80 -23.54 5.65
N PHE A 116 -3.55 -23.31 6.04
CA PHE A 116 -3.01 -23.69 7.34
C PHE A 116 -2.43 -22.49 8.08
N CYS A 117 -2.63 -22.48 9.40
CA CYS A 117 -2.05 -21.50 10.30
C CYS A 117 -0.59 -21.80 10.60
N GLY A 118 0.22 -20.75 10.65
CA GLY A 118 1.61 -20.87 11.05
C GLY A 118 2.32 -19.52 11.07
N THR A 119 3.62 -19.58 11.28
CA THR A 119 4.50 -18.42 11.33
C THR A 119 5.61 -18.56 10.31
N GLY A 120 6.15 -17.43 9.84
CA GLY A 120 7.28 -17.40 8.93
C GLY A 120 6.88 -17.24 7.46
N PRO A 121 7.86 -17.16 6.55
CA PRO A 121 7.63 -16.71 5.18
C PRO A 121 6.63 -17.56 4.41
N ASP A 122 6.68 -18.89 4.53
CA ASP A 122 5.78 -19.80 3.81
C ASP A 122 4.29 -19.62 4.18
N PHE A 123 4.02 -18.95 5.31
CA PHE A 123 2.68 -18.66 5.79
C PHE A 123 2.31 -17.20 5.61
N CYS A 124 3.23 -16.28 5.90
CA CYS A 124 2.95 -14.85 6.09
C CYS A 124 3.15 -13.99 4.85
N LYS A 125 3.95 -14.48 3.89
CA LYS A 125 4.36 -13.72 2.71
C LYS A 125 3.15 -13.34 1.85
N ALA A 126 3.01 -12.06 1.54
CA ALA A 126 2.07 -11.59 0.54
C ALA A 126 2.58 -11.91 -0.90
N PRO A 127 1.67 -12.13 -1.87
CA PRO A 127 0.22 -12.11 -1.76
C PRO A 127 -0.39 -13.44 -1.27
N ASP A 128 0.46 -14.47 -1.06
CA ASP A 128 0.04 -15.85 -0.78
C ASP A 128 -0.72 -15.99 0.56
N CYS A 129 -0.44 -15.13 1.54
CA CYS A 129 -1.13 -15.13 2.82
C CYS A 129 -2.59 -14.65 2.69
N GLN A 130 -3.53 -15.49 3.11
CA GLN A 130 -4.96 -15.16 3.13
C GLN A 130 -5.25 -14.17 4.28
N PHE A 131 -5.03 -12.89 4.03
CA PHE A 131 -5.01 -11.82 5.05
C PHE A 131 -6.31 -11.65 5.85
N ASN A 132 -7.45 -12.06 5.29
CA ASN A 132 -8.73 -12.09 6.01
C ASN A 132 -8.82 -13.18 7.08
N PHE A 133 -7.95 -14.19 7.01
CA PHE A 133 -7.95 -15.34 7.93
C PHE A 133 -6.65 -15.44 8.74
N GLY A 134 -5.62 -14.64 8.41
CA GLY A 134 -4.34 -14.59 9.11
C GLY A 134 -4.03 -13.19 9.63
N PRO A 135 -4.28 -12.89 10.91
CA PRO A 135 -4.04 -11.54 11.45
C PRO A 135 -2.58 -11.06 11.30
N ALA A 136 -1.62 -11.99 11.32
CA ALA A 136 -0.19 -11.65 11.20
C ALA A 136 0.35 -11.62 9.76
N CYS A 137 -0.51 -11.78 8.73
CA CYS A 137 -0.08 -11.69 7.33
C CYS A 137 0.66 -10.36 7.03
N ASP A 138 1.65 -10.40 6.14
CA ASP A 138 2.40 -9.22 5.71
C ASP A 138 1.50 -8.12 5.12
N ALA A 139 0.43 -8.53 4.43
CA ALA A 139 -0.60 -7.65 3.88
C ALA A 139 -1.34 -6.84 4.96
N ASN A 140 -1.45 -7.37 6.19
CA ASN A 140 -2.09 -6.70 7.31
C ASN A 140 -1.17 -5.70 8.03
N ALA A 141 0.13 -5.70 7.72
CA ALA A 141 1.04 -4.69 8.22
C ALA A 141 0.60 -3.28 7.80
N ILE A 142 0.73 -2.33 8.71
CA ILE A 142 0.37 -0.93 8.48
C ILE A 142 1.66 -0.11 8.54
N PRO A 143 2.00 0.65 7.48
CA PRO A 143 3.13 1.57 7.48
C PRO A 143 3.01 2.61 8.59
N ALA A 144 4.14 3.22 8.97
CA ALA A 144 4.12 4.35 9.88
C ALA A 144 3.46 5.59 9.23
N GLY A 145 3.17 6.61 10.05
CA GLY A 145 2.66 7.89 9.59
C GLY A 145 1.14 7.99 9.54
N THR A 146 0.65 9.16 9.15
CA THR A 146 -0.79 9.44 9.03
C THR A 146 -1.42 8.70 7.86
N ASN A 147 -2.64 8.21 8.04
CA ASN A 147 -3.42 7.64 6.94
C ASN A 147 -3.77 8.73 5.91
N THR A 148 -3.77 8.37 4.64
CA THR A 148 -3.96 9.30 3.52
C THR A 148 -5.43 9.42 3.08
N SER A 149 -6.37 8.72 3.71
CA SER A 149 -7.79 8.73 3.35
C SER A 149 -8.45 10.11 3.39
N SER A 150 -7.96 11.02 4.23
CA SER A 150 -8.44 12.41 4.33
C SER A 150 -7.79 13.36 3.34
N ILE A 151 -6.75 12.94 2.60
CA ILE A 151 -6.05 13.80 1.65
C ILE A 151 -6.94 14.02 0.41
N PRO A 152 -7.13 15.28 -0.04
CA PRO A 152 -7.94 15.57 -1.22
C PRO A 152 -7.49 14.83 -2.47
N ARG A 153 -8.46 14.27 -3.22
CA ARG A 153 -8.25 13.50 -4.46
C ARG A 153 -8.48 14.34 -5.72
N THR A 154 -7.93 15.56 -5.72
CA THR A 154 -8.08 16.50 -6.85
C THR A 154 -7.46 15.90 -8.11
N LYS A 155 -8.27 15.78 -9.17
CA LYS A 155 -7.85 15.33 -10.50
C LYS A 155 -7.26 16.52 -11.27
N ILE A 156 -6.00 16.41 -11.70
CA ILE A 156 -5.27 17.48 -12.38
C ILE A 156 -4.71 16.95 -13.70
N GLY A 157 -4.74 17.76 -14.75
CA GLY A 157 -4.30 17.36 -16.08
C GLY A 157 -5.40 16.65 -16.87
N ASP A 158 -5.05 16.25 -18.09
CA ASP A 158 -5.99 15.68 -19.07
C ASP A 158 -5.91 14.14 -19.14
N VAL A 159 -4.96 13.52 -18.43
CA VAL A 159 -4.84 12.06 -18.37
C VAL A 159 -6.00 11.47 -17.57
N LEU A 160 -6.56 10.38 -18.10
CA LEU A 160 -7.73 9.70 -17.56
C LEU A 160 -7.50 9.18 -16.13
N TYR A 161 -8.46 9.44 -15.24
CA TYR A 161 -8.52 8.84 -13.90
C TYR A 161 -9.55 7.72 -13.88
N GLY A 162 -9.20 6.57 -13.29
CA GLY A 162 -10.02 5.35 -13.31
C GLY A 162 -10.36 4.88 -14.73
N SER A 163 -11.62 4.49 -14.94
CA SER A 163 -12.14 4.00 -16.23
C SER A 163 -11.41 2.74 -16.74
N ALA A 164 -11.50 2.44 -18.03
CA ALA A 164 -10.92 1.25 -18.65
C ALA A 164 -9.38 1.19 -18.60
N GLY A 165 -8.70 2.25 -18.15
CA GLY A 165 -7.24 2.34 -18.05
C GLY A 165 -6.54 2.77 -19.33
N ILE A 166 -5.20 2.87 -19.22
CA ILE A 166 -4.29 3.40 -20.23
C ILE A 166 -3.40 2.27 -20.73
N TYR A 167 -3.33 2.02 -22.04
CA TYR A 167 -2.61 0.87 -22.61
C TYR A 167 -1.37 1.27 -23.42
N ASP A 168 -1.40 2.43 -24.05
CA ASP A 168 -0.40 2.95 -24.97
C ASP A 168 0.04 4.38 -24.60
N CYS A 169 1.10 4.86 -25.23
CA CYS A 169 1.51 6.25 -25.10
C CYS A 169 0.66 7.17 -25.97
N ALA A 170 0.67 8.46 -25.66
CA ALA A 170 0.03 9.48 -26.48
C ALA A 170 1.00 10.12 -27.49
N VAL A 171 2.30 9.88 -27.34
CA VAL A 171 3.37 10.56 -28.07
C VAL A 171 4.18 9.56 -28.90
N ALA A 172 4.05 9.64 -30.22
CA ALA A 172 4.85 8.83 -31.14
C ALA A 172 6.37 9.03 -30.90
N GLY A 173 7.11 7.93 -30.96
CA GLY A 173 8.54 7.88 -30.70
C GLY A 173 8.93 7.73 -29.24
N ASP A 174 7.96 7.75 -28.32
CA ASP A 174 8.18 7.38 -26.93
C ASP A 174 8.01 5.88 -26.72
N MET A 175 8.87 5.32 -25.86
CA MET A 175 8.71 3.98 -25.32
C MET A 175 8.88 4.05 -23.80
N ALA A 176 7.78 3.80 -23.08
CA ALA A 176 7.77 3.77 -21.63
C ALA A 176 8.10 2.36 -21.14
N LEU A 177 9.34 2.14 -20.70
CA LEU A 177 9.69 0.92 -19.97
C LEU A 177 9.11 1.00 -18.55
N THR A 178 8.36 -0.04 -18.16
CA THR A 178 7.74 -0.11 -16.84
C THR A 178 8.12 -1.41 -16.13
N PHE A 179 8.32 -1.32 -14.81
CA PHE A 179 8.75 -2.43 -13.97
C PHE A 179 7.82 -2.60 -12.77
N ASP A 180 7.26 -3.79 -12.63
CA ASP A 180 6.31 -4.13 -11.57
C ASP A 180 6.99 -4.91 -10.42
N ASP A 181 6.30 -4.99 -9.28
CA ASP A 181 6.63 -5.75 -8.06
C ASP A 181 7.79 -5.26 -7.20
N GLY A 182 8.69 -4.47 -7.78
CA GLY A 182 9.83 -3.88 -7.11
C GLY A 182 9.50 -2.92 -5.95
N PRO A 183 10.55 -2.37 -5.30
CA PRO A 183 11.96 -2.64 -5.57
C PRO A 183 12.38 -4.01 -5.06
N TYR A 184 13.51 -4.51 -5.55
CA TYR A 184 14.14 -5.76 -5.14
C TYR A 184 15.66 -5.70 -5.31
N ILE A 185 16.35 -6.83 -5.09
CA ILE A 185 17.82 -6.88 -5.11
C ILE A 185 18.43 -6.56 -6.49
N TYR A 186 17.65 -6.70 -7.57
CA TYR A 186 18.10 -6.44 -8.94
C TYR A 186 17.84 -5.00 -9.42
N THR A 187 16.93 -4.28 -8.78
CA THR A 187 16.49 -2.95 -9.20
C THR A 187 17.64 -1.95 -9.35
N SER A 188 18.66 -2.02 -8.49
CA SER A 188 19.81 -1.11 -8.58
C SER A 188 20.57 -1.25 -9.91
N HIS A 189 20.71 -2.47 -10.42
CA HIS A 189 21.38 -2.73 -11.70
C HIS A 189 20.58 -2.16 -12.88
N ILE A 190 19.25 -2.29 -12.84
CA ILE A 190 18.37 -1.67 -13.84
C ILE A 190 18.51 -0.15 -13.84
N LEU A 191 18.58 0.50 -12.67
CA LEU A 191 18.83 1.94 -12.57
C LEU A 191 20.20 2.34 -13.14
N ASP A 192 21.23 1.53 -12.93
CA ASP A 192 22.56 1.76 -13.52
C ASP A 192 22.50 1.71 -15.06
N LEU A 193 21.82 0.71 -15.64
CA LEU A 193 21.61 0.60 -17.09
C LEU A 193 20.79 1.76 -17.65
N LEU A 194 19.68 2.13 -17.02
CA LEU A 194 18.84 3.24 -17.46
C LEU A 194 19.65 4.55 -17.52
N LYS A 195 20.50 4.79 -16.53
CA LYS A 195 21.42 5.94 -16.51
C LYS A 195 22.47 5.88 -17.61
N GLU A 196 23.09 4.73 -17.85
CA GLU A 196 24.07 4.53 -18.92
C GLU A 196 23.48 4.84 -20.30
N TYR A 197 22.22 4.45 -20.53
CA TYR A 197 21.53 4.66 -21.79
C TYR A 197 20.76 6.00 -21.86
N ASN A 198 20.87 6.84 -20.83
CA ASN A 198 20.16 8.12 -20.69
C ASN A 198 18.64 7.97 -20.92
N SER A 199 18.06 6.96 -20.26
CA SER A 199 16.67 6.54 -20.37
C SER A 199 15.96 6.70 -19.03
N SER A 200 14.68 7.10 -19.07
CA SER A 200 13.79 7.09 -17.91
C SER A 200 12.83 5.90 -17.96
N ALA A 201 12.24 5.55 -16.82
CA ALA A 201 11.35 4.41 -16.68
C ALA A 201 10.33 4.68 -15.57
N THR A 202 9.31 3.82 -15.48
CA THR A 202 8.31 3.87 -14.40
C THR A 202 8.34 2.59 -13.58
N PHE A 203 8.46 2.72 -12.25
CA PHE A 203 8.45 1.60 -11.33
C PHE A 203 7.11 1.56 -10.60
N PHE A 204 6.30 0.53 -10.87
CA PHE A 204 5.07 0.26 -10.13
C PHE A 204 5.43 -0.57 -8.90
N VAL A 205 5.57 0.12 -7.77
CA VAL A 205 6.12 -0.50 -6.55
C VAL A 205 5.04 -1.11 -5.67
N THR A 206 5.30 -2.33 -5.20
CA THR A 206 4.51 -2.96 -4.14
C THR A 206 5.07 -2.57 -2.77
N GLY A 207 4.20 -2.41 -1.78
CA GLY A 207 4.56 -1.91 -0.45
C GLY A 207 5.17 -2.95 0.51
N ASN A 208 4.56 -4.11 0.66
CA ASN A 208 5.06 -5.26 1.41
C ASN A 208 4.62 -6.55 0.71
N ASN A 209 5.45 -7.02 -0.22
CA ASN A 209 5.18 -8.14 -1.10
C ASN A 209 6.40 -9.05 -1.20
N ASN A 210 6.22 -10.31 -1.60
CA ASN A 210 7.30 -11.26 -1.89
C ASN A 210 8.28 -11.48 -0.71
N GLY A 211 7.86 -11.15 0.51
CA GLY A 211 8.67 -11.33 1.72
C GLY A 211 9.86 -10.37 1.77
N LYS A 212 9.86 -9.32 0.95
CA LYS A 212 10.91 -8.29 0.94
C LYS A 212 10.84 -7.37 2.16
N GLY A 213 9.71 -7.37 2.87
CA GLY A 213 9.41 -6.43 3.94
C GLY A 213 8.84 -5.11 3.44
N GLN A 214 8.47 -4.23 4.37
CA GLN A 214 7.87 -2.92 4.06
C GLN A 214 8.90 -2.00 3.37
N ILE A 215 8.50 -1.37 2.26
CA ILE A 215 9.37 -0.49 1.46
C ILE A 215 9.84 0.78 2.20
N ASP A 216 9.17 1.17 3.29
CA ASP A 216 9.53 2.31 4.13
C ASP A 216 10.31 1.93 5.40
N ASN A 217 10.66 0.65 5.57
CA ASN A 217 11.53 0.21 6.65
C ASN A 217 12.97 0.67 6.39
N ILE A 218 13.44 1.63 7.19
CA ILE A 218 14.79 2.23 7.10
C ILE A 218 15.96 1.25 7.28
N SER A 219 15.70 0.03 7.77
CA SER A 219 16.73 -1.01 7.93
C SER A 219 16.91 -1.86 6.66
N LEU A 220 16.04 -1.69 5.67
CA LEU A 220 16.07 -2.36 4.38
C LEU A 220 16.62 -1.42 3.30
N PRO A 221 17.10 -1.93 2.15
CA PRO A 221 17.64 -1.08 1.08
C PRO A 221 16.57 -0.34 0.26
N TRP A 222 15.28 -0.67 0.45
CA TRP A 222 14.17 -0.17 -0.38
C TRP A 222 13.99 1.35 -0.32
N PRO A 223 14.04 2.02 0.86
CA PRO A 223 13.91 3.48 0.91
C PRO A 223 14.95 4.20 0.05
N ALA A 224 16.20 3.74 0.09
CA ALA A 224 17.29 4.32 -0.69
C ALA A 224 17.08 4.11 -2.20
N LEU A 225 16.55 2.95 -2.62
CA LEU A 225 16.22 2.70 -4.01
C LEU A 225 15.07 3.58 -4.52
N LEU A 226 14.01 3.78 -3.73
CA LEU A 226 12.92 4.71 -4.07
C LEU A 226 13.43 6.16 -4.17
N GLN A 227 14.28 6.59 -3.25
CA GLN A 227 14.91 7.91 -3.35
C GLN A 227 15.76 8.04 -4.61
N ARG A 228 16.54 7.00 -4.94
CA ARG A 228 17.35 6.94 -6.15
C ARG A 228 16.48 7.05 -7.40
N MET A 229 15.43 6.23 -7.54
CA MET A 229 14.46 6.28 -8.64
C MET A 229 13.97 7.71 -8.88
N ASN A 230 13.45 8.37 -7.82
CA ASN A 230 12.92 9.72 -7.94
C ASN A 230 14.01 10.75 -8.30
N SER A 231 15.19 10.66 -7.67
CA SER A 231 16.29 11.61 -7.91
C SER A 231 16.93 11.48 -9.29
N GLU A 232 16.94 10.28 -9.88
CA GLU A 232 17.48 10.01 -11.22
C GLU A 232 16.44 10.24 -12.33
N GLY A 233 15.24 10.72 -12.00
CA GLY A 233 14.23 11.17 -12.97
C GLY A 233 13.20 10.12 -13.36
N HIS A 234 13.22 8.94 -12.74
CA HIS A 234 12.21 7.91 -12.94
C HIS A 234 10.90 8.25 -12.24
N GLN A 235 9.81 7.67 -12.71
CA GLN A 235 8.50 7.77 -12.07
C GLN A 235 8.28 6.59 -11.12
N ILE A 236 7.75 6.86 -9.94
CA ILE A 236 7.31 5.86 -8.97
C ILE A 236 5.78 5.88 -8.96
N ALA A 237 5.19 4.73 -9.23
CA ALA A 237 3.75 4.51 -9.26
C ALA A 237 3.37 3.40 -8.28
N SER A 238 2.10 3.31 -7.87
CA SER A 238 1.65 2.28 -6.94
C SER A 238 1.34 0.97 -7.66
N HIS A 239 1.76 -0.15 -7.08
CA HIS A 239 1.29 -1.49 -7.46
C HIS A 239 0.59 -2.16 -6.27
N THR A 240 -0.20 -1.39 -5.53
CA THR A 240 -0.85 -1.78 -4.26
C THR A 240 0.12 -2.01 -3.10
N TRP A 241 -0.39 -2.39 -1.94
CA TRP A 241 0.44 -2.67 -0.78
C TRP A 241 1.00 -4.09 -0.84
N SER A 242 0.13 -5.09 -0.98
CA SER A 242 0.48 -6.50 -0.84
C SER A 242 0.26 -7.30 -2.13
N HIS A 243 0.09 -6.63 -3.27
CA HIS A 243 -0.16 -7.28 -4.58
C HIS A 243 -1.46 -8.10 -4.61
N ALA A 244 -2.51 -7.63 -3.94
CA ALA A 244 -3.82 -8.29 -3.95
C ALA A 244 -4.53 -8.10 -5.29
N ASP A 245 -5.23 -9.14 -5.75
CA ASP A 245 -6.15 -9.04 -6.89
C ASP A 245 -7.34 -8.15 -6.51
N LEU A 246 -7.41 -6.96 -7.12
CA LEU A 246 -8.38 -5.94 -6.73
C LEU A 246 -9.83 -6.37 -7.03
N CYS A 247 -10.08 -7.26 -7.99
CA CYS A 247 -11.43 -7.78 -8.23
C CYS A 247 -11.83 -8.93 -7.28
N ASN A 248 -10.88 -9.50 -6.54
CA ASN A 248 -11.15 -10.57 -5.55
C ASN A 248 -11.27 -10.07 -4.10
N ILE A 249 -11.16 -8.76 -3.90
CA ILE A 249 -11.29 -8.12 -2.59
C ILE A 249 -12.39 -7.04 -2.63
N THR A 250 -12.87 -6.66 -1.46
CA THR A 250 -13.92 -5.64 -1.29
C THR A 250 -13.39 -4.23 -1.58
N SER A 251 -14.29 -3.28 -1.86
CA SER A 251 -13.92 -1.85 -2.03
C SER A 251 -13.12 -1.30 -0.84
N THR A 252 -13.51 -1.65 0.39
CA THR A 252 -12.76 -1.23 1.60
C THR A 252 -11.34 -1.79 1.60
N GLU A 253 -11.15 -3.06 1.23
CA GLU A 253 -9.83 -3.69 1.15
C GLU A 253 -9.00 -3.07 0.02
N ARG A 254 -9.58 -2.83 -1.17
CA ARG A 254 -8.92 -2.10 -2.27
C ARG A 254 -8.43 -0.74 -1.82
N LYS A 255 -9.27 0.04 -1.13
CA LYS A 255 -8.89 1.36 -0.62
C LYS A 255 -7.76 1.26 0.41
N ASN A 256 -7.82 0.28 1.31
CA ASN A 256 -6.75 0.03 2.28
C ASN A 256 -5.41 -0.36 1.63
N GLU A 257 -5.44 -1.16 0.57
CA GLU A 257 -4.25 -1.49 -0.23
C GLU A 257 -3.59 -0.22 -0.78
N MET A 258 -4.40 0.70 -1.33
CA MET A 258 -3.89 1.97 -1.83
C MET A 258 -3.38 2.86 -0.70
N PHE A 259 -4.16 3.08 0.37
CA PHE A 259 -3.73 3.95 1.47
C PHE A 259 -2.42 3.52 2.11
N LYS A 260 -2.21 2.21 2.33
CA LYS A 260 -0.93 1.70 2.85
C LYS A 260 0.22 1.94 1.85
N SER A 261 -0.01 1.67 0.56
CA SER A 261 0.98 1.98 -0.48
C SER A 261 1.34 3.47 -0.51
N GLU A 262 0.34 4.35 -0.44
CA GLU A 262 0.50 5.80 -0.39
C GLU A 262 1.31 6.25 0.84
N MET A 263 0.97 5.73 2.02
CA MET A 263 1.68 6.03 3.27
C MET A 263 3.17 5.68 3.15
N ALA A 264 3.49 4.46 2.73
CA ALA A 264 4.87 4.00 2.65
C ALA A 264 5.69 4.77 1.60
N ILE A 265 5.13 5.04 0.42
CA ILE A 265 5.82 5.83 -0.61
C ILE A 265 6.01 7.28 -0.11
N ARG A 266 4.98 7.89 0.49
CA ARG A 266 5.08 9.24 1.07
C ARG A 266 6.13 9.32 2.17
N ASN A 267 6.25 8.30 3.03
CA ASN A 267 7.27 8.25 4.08
C ASN A 267 8.70 8.32 3.52
N VAL A 268 8.92 7.86 2.29
CA VAL A 268 10.25 7.79 1.66
C VAL A 268 10.55 8.99 0.77
N ILE A 269 9.60 9.41 -0.08
CA ILE A 269 9.80 10.46 -1.09
C ILE A 269 8.98 11.74 -0.85
N GLY A 270 8.22 11.81 0.24
CA GLY A 270 7.41 12.98 0.61
C GLY A 270 6.20 13.25 -0.29
N SER A 271 5.89 12.35 -1.22
CA SER A 271 4.85 12.52 -2.24
C SER A 271 4.06 11.23 -2.41
N ILE A 272 2.80 11.34 -2.83
CA ILE A 272 1.88 10.23 -3.01
C ILE A 272 1.62 10.02 -4.52
N PRO A 273 1.82 8.83 -5.09
CA PRO A 273 1.57 8.61 -6.52
C PRO A 273 0.12 8.85 -6.94
N THR A 274 -0.08 9.36 -8.15
CA THR A 274 -1.38 9.39 -8.84
C THR A 274 -1.50 8.31 -9.90
N TYR A 275 -0.41 7.61 -10.22
CA TYR A 275 -0.42 6.48 -11.14
C TYR A 275 -0.42 5.16 -10.37
N MET A 276 -1.16 4.19 -10.87
CA MET A 276 -1.12 2.81 -10.38
C MET A 276 -1.33 1.80 -11.51
N ARG A 277 -0.85 0.58 -11.28
CA ARG A 277 -1.17 -0.58 -12.11
C ARG A 277 -1.83 -1.63 -11.22
N PRO A 278 -2.96 -2.22 -11.62
CA PRO A 278 -3.61 -3.26 -10.82
C PRO A 278 -2.84 -4.58 -10.96
N PRO A 279 -2.52 -5.27 -9.84
CA PRO A 279 -2.00 -6.63 -9.87
C PRO A 279 -2.81 -7.54 -10.79
N TYR A 280 -2.09 -8.39 -11.53
CA TYR A 280 -2.68 -9.34 -12.50
C TYR A 280 -3.52 -8.68 -13.62
N SER A 281 -3.36 -7.37 -13.83
CA SER A 281 -4.25 -6.57 -14.67
C SER A 281 -5.73 -6.67 -14.28
N SER A 282 -6.02 -7.04 -13.03
CA SER A 282 -7.37 -7.34 -12.55
C SER A 282 -8.00 -6.11 -11.88
N CYS A 283 -8.66 -5.29 -12.70
CA CYS A 283 -9.46 -4.15 -12.25
C CYS A 283 -10.50 -3.86 -13.33
N THR A 284 -11.78 -3.96 -12.98
CA THR A 284 -12.87 -3.77 -13.95
C THR A 284 -14.02 -2.97 -13.34
N ALA A 285 -14.85 -2.39 -14.20
CA ALA A 285 -16.11 -1.77 -13.79
C ALA A 285 -17.05 -2.77 -13.08
N GLU A 286 -17.11 -4.02 -13.54
CA GLU A 286 -17.99 -5.07 -12.99
C GLU A 286 -17.69 -5.37 -11.50
N CYS A 287 -16.40 -5.44 -11.14
CA CYS A 287 -15.99 -5.68 -9.76
C CYS A 287 -15.93 -4.37 -8.91
N GLY A 288 -16.21 -3.22 -9.53
CA GLY A 288 -16.20 -1.89 -8.92
C GLY A 288 -14.81 -1.27 -8.74
N CYS A 289 -13.75 -1.93 -9.21
CA CYS A 289 -12.38 -1.47 -9.01
C CYS A 289 -12.08 -0.14 -9.74
N GLU A 290 -12.55 0.03 -10.97
CA GLU A 290 -12.33 1.26 -11.74
C GLU A 290 -12.91 2.49 -11.03
N ALA A 291 -14.09 2.34 -10.43
CA ALA A 291 -14.76 3.39 -9.67
C ALA A 291 -14.01 3.72 -8.37
N ASP A 292 -13.51 2.71 -7.66
CA ASP A 292 -12.69 2.92 -6.45
C ASP A 292 -11.39 3.65 -6.78
N MET A 293 -10.69 3.27 -7.87
CA MET A 293 -9.47 3.97 -8.30
C MET A 293 -9.76 5.39 -8.79
N GLU A 294 -10.89 5.61 -9.46
CA GLU A 294 -11.33 6.94 -9.85
C GLU A 294 -11.58 7.85 -8.62
N GLU A 295 -12.27 7.32 -7.60
CA GLU A 295 -12.55 8.03 -6.35
C GLU A 295 -11.25 8.38 -5.61
N LEU A 296 -10.30 7.46 -5.59
CA LEU A 296 -8.97 7.67 -5.02
C LEU A 296 -8.07 8.56 -5.88
N GLY A 297 -8.53 9.01 -7.05
CA GLY A 297 -7.76 9.86 -7.97
C GLY A 297 -6.52 9.15 -8.50
N TYR A 298 -6.68 7.94 -9.03
CA TYR A 298 -5.62 7.19 -9.70
C TYR A 298 -5.82 7.10 -11.21
N HIS A 299 -4.73 7.23 -11.96
CA HIS A 299 -4.60 6.78 -13.34
C HIS A 299 -4.33 5.26 -13.33
N ILE A 300 -5.22 4.46 -13.93
CA ILE A 300 -5.02 3.02 -14.08
C ILE A 300 -4.17 2.78 -15.34
N THR A 301 -2.99 2.19 -15.16
CA THR A 301 -2.02 1.96 -16.25
C THR A 301 -1.82 0.49 -16.53
N TYR A 302 -1.94 0.10 -17.79
CA TYR A 302 -1.65 -1.22 -18.35
C TYR A 302 -0.44 -1.11 -19.28
N PHE A 303 -0.45 -1.83 -20.41
CA PHE A 303 0.63 -1.94 -21.37
C PHE A 303 0.09 -2.49 -22.69
N ASP A 304 0.78 -2.20 -23.79
CA ASP A 304 0.52 -2.74 -25.12
C ASP A 304 1.61 -3.71 -25.58
N LEU A 305 2.73 -3.78 -24.84
CA LEU A 305 3.81 -4.73 -25.03
C LEU A 305 4.11 -5.48 -23.72
N ASP A 306 3.62 -6.71 -23.63
CA ASP A 306 3.99 -7.68 -22.58
C ASP A 306 5.23 -8.47 -22.99
N THR A 307 6.33 -8.31 -22.25
CA THR A 307 7.57 -9.06 -22.49
C THR A 307 7.47 -10.53 -22.08
N SER A 308 6.46 -10.90 -21.27
CA SER A 308 6.30 -12.20 -20.64
C SER A 308 7.57 -12.65 -19.90
N ASP A 309 8.35 -11.71 -19.36
CA ASP A 309 9.63 -11.96 -18.71
C ASP A 309 9.51 -12.89 -17.49
N TYR A 310 8.42 -12.77 -16.74
CA TYR A 310 8.06 -13.64 -15.62
C TYR A 310 7.90 -15.13 -15.99
N LEU A 311 7.56 -15.45 -17.25
CA LEU A 311 7.54 -16.83 -17.75
C LEU A 311 8.90 -17.30 -18.28
N ASN A 312 9.84 -16.37 -18.45
CA ASN A 312 11.10 -16.57 -19.17
C ASN A 312 12.34 -16.23 -18.32
N ASP A 313 12.22 -16.20 -16.97
CA ASP A 313 13.30 -15.88 -16.02
C ASP A 313 14.31 -17.04 -15.84
N SER A 314 14.88 -17.53 -16.94
CA SER A 314 16.05 -18.41 -16.92
C SER A 314 16.97 -18.14 -18.12
N PRO A 315 18.28 -18.43 -18.01
CA PRO A 315 19.22 -18.22 -19.11
C PRO A 315 18.84 -18.90 -20.42
N THR A 316 18.06 -19.98 -20.37
CA THR A 316 17.60 -20.73 -21.54
C THR A 316 16.28 -20.24 -22.12
N LEU A 317 15.50 -19.42 -21.40
CA LEU A 317 14.18 -18.97 -21.81
C LEU A 317 14.11 -17.48 -22.13
N ILE A 318 15.01 -16.64 -21.59
CA ILE A 318 14.94 -15.18 -21.74
C ILE A 318 15.00 -14.70 -23.20
N SER A 319 15.52 -15.51 -24.12
CA SER A 319 15.45 -15.27 -25.56
C SER A 319 14.03 -15.14 -26.11
N ASN A 320 13.05 -15.76 -25.45
CA ASN A 320 11.64 -15.65 -25.82
C ASN A 320 11.14 -14.21 -25.62
N SER A 321 11.43 -13.59 -24.46
CA SER A 321 11.10 -12.19 -24.20
C SER A 321 11.79 -11.22 -25.16
N LYS A 322 13.05 -11.49 -25.53
CA LYS A 322 13.74 -10.74 -26.59
C LYS A 322 13.02 -10.85 -27.94
N THR A 323 12.57 -12.06 -28.28
CA THR A 323 11.83 -12.31 -29.53
C THR A 323 10.48 -11.59 -29.53
N ILE A 324 9.78 -11.55 -28.40
CA ILE A 324 8.52 -10.81 -28.25
C ILE A 324 8.76 -9.31 -28.48
N PHE A 325 9.79 -8.75 -27.83
CA PHE A 325 10.17 -7.35 -28.01
C PHE A 325 10.52 -7.03 -29.47
N ASP A 326 11.40 -7.80 -30.10
CA ASP A 326 11.76 -7.58 -31.52
C ASP A 326 10.56 -7.71 -32.46
N ALA A 327 9.66 -8.67 -32.20
CA ALA A 327 8.46 -8.88 -32.99
C ALA A 327 7.48 -7.69 -32.89
N ALA A 328 7.38 -7.07 -31.72
CA ALA A 328 6.55 -5.89 -31.54
C ALA A 328 7.09 -4.68 -32.31
N LEU A 329 8.41 -4.52 -32.38
CA LEU A 329 9.07 -3.45 -33.13
C LEU A 329 9.09 -3.70 -34.64
N ALA A 330 8.91 -4.95 -35.08
CA ALA A 330 9.02 -5.31 -36.49
C ALA A 330 7.99 -4.57 -37.36
N GLY A 331 8.50 -3.75 -38.29
CA GLY A 331 7.67 -2.95 -39.21
C GLY A 331 7.05 -1.70 -38.59
N LYS A 332 7.44 -1.33 -37.36
CA LYS A 332 7.06 -0.09 -36.69
C LYS A 332 8.11 1.00 -36.89
N SER A 333 7.76 2.25 -36.61
CA SER A 333 8.68 3.37 -36.68
C SER A 333 8.44 4.36 -35.54
N SER A 334 9.53 4.81 -34.91
CA SER A 334 9.49 5.89 -33.91
C SER A 334 8.92 7.22 -34.42
N ALA A 335 8.69 7.38 -35.73
CA ALA A 335 7.99 8.54 -36.29
C ALA A 335 6.46 8.47 -36.13
N THR A 336 5.90 7.27 -35.94
CA THR A 336 4.44 7.02 -36.00
C THR A 336 3.91 6.11 -34.90
N ASP A 337 4.77 5.32 -34.29
CA ASP A 337 4.43 4.34 -33.28
C ASP A 337 5.08 4.71 -31.94
N ASP A 338 4.56 4.11 -30.89
CA ASP A 338 4.96 4.24 -29.50
C ASP A 338 4.75 2.90 -28.80
N PHE A 339 5.23 2.77 -27.56
CA PHE A 339 5.07 1.56 -26.77
C PHE A 339 5.01 1.84 -25.27
N LEU A 340 4.15 1.12 -24.57
CA LEU A 340 4.11 1.03 -23.12
C LEU A 340 4.44 -0.42 -22.73
N VAL A 341 5.67 -0.64 -22.28
CA VAL A 341 6.27 -1.96 -22.08
C VAL A 341 6.19 -2.37 -20.62
N ILE A 342 5.76 -3.60 -20.34
CA ILE A 342 5.85 -4.22 -19.01
C ILE A 342 7.01 -5.22 -18.92
N GLY A 343 7.77 -5.13 -17.83
CA GLY A 343 8.60 -6.18 -17.27
C GLY A 343 8.55 -6.13 -15.74
N HIS A 344 9.34 -6.95 -15.06
CA HIS A 344 9.36 -7.01 -13.60
C HIS A 344 10.80 -6.99 -13.09
N ASP A 345 11.15 -6.00 -12.26
CA ASP A 345 12.53 -5.80 -11.74
C ASP A 345 12.88 -6.76 -10.59
N ILE A 346 11.98 -7.67 -10.25
CA ILE A 346 12.21 -8.78 -9.31
C ILE A 346 12.90 -9.98 -9.96
N HIS A 347 12.97 -10.04 -11.30
CA HIS A 347 13.52 -11.16 -12.06
C HIS A 347 14.97 -10.94 -12.46
N ASN A 348 15.77 -11.99 -12.29
CA ASN A 348 17.20 -11.93 -12.53
C ASN A 348 17.50 -11.71 -14.02
N GLN A 349 16.89 -12.51 -14.90
CA GLN A 349 17.11 -12.40 -16.34
C GLN A 349 16.49 -11.13 -16.94
N THR A 350 15.45 -10.57 -16.31
CA THR A 350 14.96 -9.25 -16.69
C THR A 350 16.05 -8.20 -16.49
N SER A 351 16.62 -8.14 -15.30
CA SER A 351 17.69 -7.20 -14.94
C SER A 351 18.98 -7.41 -15.73
N GLU A 352 19.52 -8.64 -15.73
CA GLU A 352 20.86 -8.93 -16.23
C GLU A 352 20.93 -9.06 -17.76
N VAL A 353 19.79 -9.22 -18.43
CA VAL A 353 19.77 -9.57 -19.86
C VAL A 353 18.73 -8.79 -20.67
N LEU A 354 17.48 -8.75 -20.23
CA LEU A 354 16.39 -8.20 -21.05
C LEU A 354 16.43 -6.68 -21.12
N VAL A 355 16.65 -6.00 -19.99
CA VAL A 355 16.62 -4.53 -19.93
C VAL A 355 17.66 -3.90 -20.86
N GLU A 356 18.92 -4.36 -20.80
CA GLU A 356 19.94 -3.83 -21.70
C GLU A 356 19.59 -4.11 -23.18
N TYR A 357 19.04 -5.30 -23.47
CA TYR A 357 18.60 -5.63 -24.83
C TYR A 357 17.52 -4.68 -25.35
N MET A 358 16.51 -4.39 -24.51
CA MET A 358 15.44 -3.44 -24.86
C MET A 358 16.00 -2.04 -25.08
N LEU A 359 16.89 -1.56 -24.21
CA LEU A 359 17.52 -0.24 -24.34
C LEU A 359 18.35 -0.10 -25.63
N GLN A 360 19.10 -1.14 -26.00
CA GLN A 360 19.82 -1.19 -27.27
C GLN A 360 18.87 -1.17 -28.47
N GLY A 361 17.76 -1.92 -28.40
CA GLY A 361 16.72 -1.93 -29.43
C GLY A 361 16.04 -0.57 -29.59
N MET A 362 15.70 0.08 -28.47
CA MET A 362 15.12 1.43 -28.45
C MET A 362 16.03 2.44 -29.15
N GLN A 363 17.32 2.49 -28.79
CA GLN A 363 18.28 3.40 -29.41
C GLN A 363 18.45 3.10 -30.90
N ARG A 364 18.49 1.82 -31.29
CA ARG A 364 18.63 1.40 -32.69
C ARG A 364 17.45 1.83 -33.56
N GLU A 365 16.22 1.71 -33.04
CA GLU A 365 15.00 2.08 -33.76
C GLU A 365 14.57 3.55 -33.54
N GLY A 366 15.33 4.31 -32.75
CA GLY A 366 15.12 5.74 -32.53
C GLY A 366 14.01 6.10 -31.53
N TYR A 367 13.57 5.17 -30.68
CA TYR A 367 12.63 5.46 -29.60
C TYR A 367 13.34 6.15 -28.42
N ARG A 368 12.63 7.05 -27.75
CA ARG A 368 13.07 7.67 -26.49
C ARG A 368 12.54 6.88 -25.31
N GLY A 369 13.41 6.55 -24.37
CA GLY A 369 13.00 5.94 -23.11
C GLY A 369 12.51 6.97 -22.12
N VAL A 370 11.21 6.96 -21.84
CA VAL A 370 10.53 7.97 -21.03
C VAL A 370 9.73 7.35 -19.89
N THR A 371 9.31 8.17 -18.94
CA THR A 371 8.32 7.75 -17.91
C THR A 371 6.92 7.63 -18.53
N VAL A 372 5.99 6.91 -17.87
CA VAL A 372 4.59 6.81 -18.32
C VAL A 372 3.94 8.18 -18.37
N GLY A 373 4.19 9.02 -17.36
CA GLY A 373 3.67 10.39 -17.34
C GLY A 373 4.12 11.20 -18.55
N GLU A 374 5.41 11.16 -18.90
CA GLU A 374 5.93 11.85 -20.10
C GLU A 374 5.37 11.26 -21.41
N CYS A 375 5.28 9.92 -21.49
CA CYS A 375 4.66 9.19 -22.61
C CYS A 375 3.20 9.58 -22.85
N LEU A 376 2.50 10.05 -21.81
CA LEU A 376 1.12 10.55 -21.87
C LEU A 376 1.02 12.08 -21.97
N GLY A 377 2.15 12.79 -22.04
CA GLY A 377 2.18 14.26 -22.06
C GLY A 377 1.82 14.90 -20.71
N ASP A 378 1.85 14.15 -19.61
CA ASP A 378 1.53 14.64 -18.28
C ASP A 378 2.76 15.23 -17.58
N ALA A 379 2.60 16.44 -17.04
CA ALA A 379 3.70 17.13 -16.37
C ALA A 379 4.09 16.40 -15.07
N ARG A 380 5.38 16.35 -14.75
CA ARG A 380 5.89 15.67 -13.53
C ARG A 380 5.22 16.08 -12.22
N ALA A 381 4.71 17.31 -12.13
CA ALA A 381 3.97 17.79 -10.97
C ALA A 381 2.62 17.08 -10.74
N ASN A 382 2.05 16.46 -11.78
CA ASN A 382 0.76 15.77 -11.74
C ASN A 382 0.91 14.26 -11.44
N TRP A 383 2.13 13.71 -11.58
CA TRP A 383 2.43 12.30 -11.26
C TRP A 383 2.27 11.98 -9.78
N TYR A 384 2.27 13.02 -8.94
CA TYR A 384 2.16 12.90 -7.50
C TYR A 384 1.23 13.97 -6.94
N ARG A 385 0.57 13.62 -5.83
CA ARG A 385 -0.09 14.57 -4.93
C ARG A 385 0.76 14.76 -3.68
N VAL A 386 0.65 15.93 -3.07
CA VAL A 386 1.34 16.26 -1.82
C VAL A 386 0.32 16.39 -0.70
N ASP A 387 0.70 15.93 0.49
CA ASP A 387 -0.03 16.20 1.71
C ASP A 387 0.17 17.69 2.04
N GLY A 388 -0.91 18.42 2.36
CA GLY A 388 -0.82 19.84 2.71
C GLY A 388 -0.09 20.08 4.04
N GLU A 389 0.23 19.00 4.77
CA GLU A 389 1.02 19.02 5.99
C GLU A 389 2.53 18.85 5.72
N VAL A 390 3.32 19.64 6.44
CA VAL A 390 4.79 19.74 6.31
C VAL A 390 5.46 18.39 6.55
N VAL A 391 6.29 17.96 5.60
CA VAL A 391 7.15 16.77 5.68
C VAL A 391 8.03 16.84 6.93
N LEU A 392 7.96 15.82 7.79
CA LEU A 392 8.94 15.65 8.87
C LEU A 392 10.34 15.48 8.24
N GLY A 393 11.20 16.49 8.39
CA GLY A 393 12.60 16.43 7.95
C GLY A 393 13.07 17.55 7.03
N SER A 394 12.20 18.50 6.63
CA SER A 394 12.63 19.70 5.89
C SER A 394 13.13 20.83 6.82
N GLU A 395 13.85 20.48 7.89
CA GLU A 395 14.64 21.43 8.68
C GLU A 395 16.10 21.27 8.27
N GLY A 396 16.59 22.16 7.39
CA GLY A 396 18.02 22.43 7.27
C GLY A 396 18.60 22.40 5.86
N SER A 397 18.56 23.57 5.22
CA SER A 397 19.57 24.17 4.32
C SER A 397 20.14 23.39 3.15
#